data_AF-B7EE08-F1
#
_entry.id   AF-B7EE08-F1
#
_cell.length_a   1.000
_cell.length_b   1.000
_cell.length_c   1.000
_cell.angle_alpha   90.00
_cell.angle_beta   90.00
_cell.angle_gamma   90.00
#
_symmetry.space_group_name_H-M   'P 1'
#
loop_
_entity.id
_entity.type
_entity.pdbx_description
1 polymer ?
#
loop_
_entity_poly.entity_id
_entity_poly.type
_entity_poly.pdbx_seq_one_letter_code
_entity_poly.pdbx_strand_id
1 'polypeptide(L)'
;MEKSQRKRGPDHLLILVHGIIASPSDWTYGEAVLKKRLGDNFFIYASSSNIYTKTFDGIDVAGRRLANEVLDVIQKMAGLRKISFLAHSLGGLFARYAISILYSTAMKDASQSAACIAPTTGGSEKLECTSGLGAIAGLEPINFITLATPHLGVRGKNQVGL
;
A
#
# COMPACT_ATOMS: atom_id res chain seq x y z
N MET A 1 32.07 -23.60 12.94
CA MET A 1 31.77 -22.99 11.62
C MET A 1 30.43 -22.30 11.73
N GLU A 2 30.44 -21.02 12.05
CA GLU A 2 29.24 -20.20 12.16
C GLU A 2 28.76 -19.89 10.74
N LYS A 3 27.60 -20.40 10.35
CA LYS A 3 26.99 -20.06 9.05
C LYS A 3 26.67 -18.57 9.08
N SER A 4 27.47 -17.75 8.41
CA SER A 4 27.15 -16.35 8.15
C SER A 4 25.75 -16.27 7.55
N GLN A 5 24.77 -15.89 8.36
CA GLN A 5 23.41 -15.62 7.89
C GLN A 5 23.53 -14.45 6.92
N ARG A 6 23.37 -14.71 5.61
CA ARG A 6 23.22 -13.64 4.63
C ARG A 6 22.06 -12.78 5.11
N LYS A 7 22.31 -11.49 5.36
CA LYS A 7 21.28 -10.52 5.73
C LYS A 7 20.18 -10.62 4.66
N ARG A 8 19.03 -11.20 4.99
CA ARG A 8 17.88 -11.19 4.09
C ARG A 8 17.50 -9.74 3.91
N GLY A 9 17.28 -9.32 2.66
CA GLY A 9 16.75 -8.00 2.36
C GLY A 9 15.37 -7.80 2.99
N PRO A 10 14.80 -6.59 2.87
CA PRO A 10 13.47 -6.31 3.42
C PRO A 10 12.42 -7.26 2.83
N ASP A 11 11.51 -7.75 3.68
CA ASP A 11 10.39 -8.59 3.28
C ASP A 11 9.04 -7.85 3.30
N HIS A 12 9.03 -6.61 3.83
CA HIS A 12 7.82 -5.81 4.00
C HIS A 12 7.94 -4.46 3.29
N LEU A 13 7.07 -4.20 2.32
CA LEU A 13 6.93 -2.93 1.62
C LEU A 13 5.97 -1.98 2.37
N LEU A 14 6.44 -0.81 2.81
CA LEU A 14 5.60 0.25 3.36
C LEU A 14 5.54 1.42 2.39
N ILE A 15 4.38 1.62 1.75
CA ILE A 15 4.13 2.73 0.84
C ILE A 15 3.62 3.94 1.64
N LEU A 16 4.33 5.06 1.55
CA LEU A 16 3.90 6.34 2.09
C LEU A 16 3.21 7.17 1.00
N VAL A 17 1.97 7.61 1.24
CA VAL A 17 1.16 8.33 0.24
C VAL A 17 0.81 9.71 0.79
N HIS A 18 1.31 10.76 0.13
CA HIS A 18 1.08 12.14 0.56
C HIS A 18 -0.34 12.64 0.23
N GLY A 19 -0.73 13.75 0.86
CA GLY A 19 -2.05 14.37 0.70
C GLY A 19 -2.12 15.41 -0.44
N ILE A 20 -3.17 16.23 -0.41
CA ILE A 20 -3.42 17.31 -1.37
C ILE A 20 -2.28 18.33 -1.39
N ILE A 21 -1.87 18.79 -2.58
CA ILE A 21 -0.78 19.78 -2.80
C ILE A 21 0.55 19.40 -2.10
N ALA A 22 0.77 18.11 -1.84
CA ALA A 22 1.99 17.62 -1.18
C ALA A 22 2.92 16.88 -2.15
N SER A 23 4.01 16.35 -1.60
CA SER A 23 5.09 15.66 -2.31
C SER A 23 5.70 14.54 -1.42
N PRO A 24 6.59 13.70 -1.96
CA PRO A 24 7.37 12.77 -1.13
C PRO A 24 8.16 13.46 0.00
N SER A 25 8.61 14.69 -0.23
CA SER A 25 9.45 15.42 0.74
C SER A 25 8.74 15.68 2.06
N ASP A 26 7.41 15.74 2.06
CA ASP A 26 6.59 15.87 3.28
C ASP A 26 6.74 14.66 4.21
N TRP A 27 7.14 13.51 3.66
CA TRP A 27 7.43 12.30 4.44
C TRP A 27 8.87 12.24 4.97
N THR A 28 9.78 13.16 4.61
CA THR A 28 11.22 13.05 4.96
C THR A 28 11.44 12.74 6.45
N TYR A 29 10.79 13.50 7.33
CA TYR A 29 10.89 13.27 8.78
C TYR A 29 10.23 11.94 9.20
N GLY A 30 9.02 11.69 8.72
CA GLY A 30 8.26 10.47 9.05
C GLY A 30 9.00 9.20 8.61
N GLU A 31 9.56 9.20 7.41
CA GLU A 31 10.38 8.12 6.87
C GLU A 31 11.62 7.87 7.73
N ALA A 32 12.35 8.91 8.15
CA ALA A 32 13.51 8.77 9.03
C ALA A 32 13.13 8.14 10.39
N VAL A 33 12.01 8.56 10.98
CA VAL A 33 11.50 7.99 12.23
C VAL A 33 11.06 6.54 12.03
N LEU A 34 10.32 6.23 10.95
CA LEU A 34 9.83 4.89 10.65
C LEU A 34 11.00 3.92 10.40
N LYS A 35 12.02 4.34 9.64
CA LYS A 35 13.25 3.55 9.43
C LYS A 35 13.91 3.18 10.76
N LYS A 36 14.04 4.16 11.67
CA LYS A 36 14.62 3.93 13.01
C LYS A 36 13.78 2.99 13.88
N ARG A 37 12.45 3.05 13.77
CA ARG A 37 11.53 2.29 14.63
C ARG A 37 11.24 0.87 14.13
N LEU A 38 11.13 0.69 12.82
CA LEU A 38 10.73 -0.57 12.18
C LEU A 38 11.93 -1.44 11.79
N GLY A 39 13.10 -0.83 11.58
CA GLY A 39 14.34 -1.54 11.24
C GLY A 39 14.42 -2.00 9.77
N ASP A 40 15.48 -2.76 9.48
CA ASP A 40 15.91 -3.12 8.11
C ASP A 40 14.97 -4.10 7.37
N ASN A 41 13.98 -4.69 8.06
CA ASN A 41 13.00 -5.59 7.44
C ASN A 41 11.98 -4.83 6.56
N PHE A 42 11.87 -3.51 6.75
CA PHE A 42 10.95 -2.68 6.00
C PHE A 42 11.65 -1.93 4.87
N PHE A 43 11.13 -2.10 3.65
CA PHE A 43 11.40 -1.17 2.56
C PHE A 43 10.34 -0.07 2.58
N ILE A 44 10.75 1.11 3.04
CA ILE A 44 9.86 2.29 3.14
C ILE A 44 10.02 3.11 1.86
N TYR A 45 8.91 3.37 1.18
CA TYR A 45 8.88 4.04 -0.11
C TYR A 45 7.86 5.18 -0.10
N ALA A 46 8.32 6.42 -0.24
CA ALA A 46 7.45 7.59 -0.39
C ALA A 46 7.06 7.80 -1.86
N SER A 47 5.77 7.65 -2.15
CA SER A 47 5.20 7.76 -3.49
C SER A 47 5.34 9.17 -4.05
N SER A 48 5.74 9.25 -5.32
CA SER A 48 5.93 10.50 -6.10
C SER A 48 4.96 10.63 -7.27
N SER A 49 4.06 9.66 -7.45
CA SER A 49 3.12 9.61 -8.58
C SER A 49 2.19 10.83 -8.70
N ASN A 50 1.87 11.50 -7.57
CA ASN A 50 0.80 12.50 -7.50
C ASN A 50 1.21 13.88 -6.96
N ILE A 51 2.44 14.33 -7.19
CA ILE A 51 2.94 15.60 -6.63
C ILE A 51 2.13 16.86 -7.00
N TYR A 52 2.00 17.77 -6.04
CA TYR A 52 1.47 19.12 -6.21
C TYR A 52 0.10 19.16 -6.92
N THR A 53 0.01 19.81 -8.08
CA THR A 53 -1.23 19.98 -8.83
C THR A 53 -1.78 18.68 -9.39
N LYS A 54 -0.97 17.62 -9.53
CA LYS A 54 -1.44 16.29 -9.94
C LYS A 54 -2.44 15.69 -8.97
N THR A 55 -2.50 16.17 -7.72
CA THR A 55 -3.51 15.77 -6.75
C THR A 55 -4.94 16.17 -7.14
N PHE A 56 -5.10 17.10 -8.10
CA PHE A 56 -6.41 17.56 -8.59
C PHE A 56 -6.91 16.82 -9.83
N ASP A 57 -6.15 15.88 -10.38
CA ASP A 57 -6.52 15.15 -11.60
C ASP A 57 -7.65 14.13 -11.41
N GLY A 58 -8.20 14.03 -10.20
CA GLY A 58 -9.22 13.05 -9.82
C GLY A 58 -8.64 11.82 -9.13
N ILE A 59 -9.44 11.24 -8.23
CA ILE A 59 -9.03 10.08 -7.41
C ILE A 59 -8.72 8.86 -8.28
N ASP A 60 -9.47 8.67 -9.37
CA ASP A 60 -9.32 7.54 -10.28
C ASP A 60 -8.02 7.63 -11.09
N VAL A 61 -7.68 8.82 -11.59
CA VAL A 61 -6.42 9.08 -12.30
C VAL A 61 -5.24 8.94 -11.34
N ALA A 62 -5.31 9.59 -10.17
CA ALA A 62 -4.26 9.54 -9.16
C ALA A 62 -4.04 8.11 -8.61
N GLY A 63 -5.12 7.37 -8.39
CA GLY A 63 -5.08 5.98 -7.95
C GLY A 63 -4.47 5.03 -8.98
N ARG A 64 -4.76 5.20 -10.28
CA ARG A 64 -4.09 4.43 -11.35
C ARG A 64 -2.58 4.70 -11.40
N ARG A 65 -2.17 5.97 -11.27
CA ARG A 65 -0.73 6.31 -11.24
C ARG A 65 -0.03 5.68 -10.04
N LEU A 66 -0.65 5.75 -8.87
CA LEU A 66 -0.12 5.13 -7.66
C LEU A 66 -0.03 3.60 -7.80
N ALA A 67 -1.05 2.95 -8.37
CA ALA A 67 -1.00 1.50 -8.62
C ALA A 67 0.18 1.10 -9.51
N ASN A 68 0.39 1.83 -10.62
CA ASN A 68 1.51 1.57 -11.51
C ASN A 68 2.86 1.77 -10.82
N GLU A 69 3.03 2.86 -10.06
CA GLU A 69 4.26 3.12 -9.29
C GLU A 69 4.53 2.01 -8.26
N VAL A 70 3.50 1.51 -7.58
CA VAL A 70 3.63 0.40 -6.62
C VAL A 70 4.06 -0.89 -7.33
N LEU A 71 3.51 -1.21 -8.50
CA LEU A 71 3.93 -2.38 -9.29
C LEU A 71 5.41 -2.26 -9.70
N ASP A 72 5.84 -1.10 -10.17
CA ASP A 72 7.23 -0.85 -10.56
C ASP A 72 8.18 -1.05 -9.38
N VAL A 73 7.78 -0.63 -8.18
CA VAL A 73 8.55 -0.83 -6.94
C VAL A 73 8.67 -2.32 -6.59
N ILE A 74 7.54 -3.05 -6.64
CA ILE A 74 7.51 -4.48 -6.32
C ILE A 74 8.40 -5.25 -7.30
N GLN A 75 8.34 -4.95 -8.60
CA GLN A 75 9.15 -5.62 -9.62
C GLN A 75 10.66 -5.38 -9.45
N LYS A 76 11.06 -4.21 -8.95
CA LYS A 76 12.48 -3.86 -8.74
C LYS A 76 13.08 -4.48 -7.48
N MET A 77 12.26 -5.01 -6.57
CA MET A 77 12.71 -5.53 -5.29
C MET A 77 12.27 -6.98 -5.07
N ALA A 78 13.21 -7.90 -5.29
CA ALA A 78 13.00 -9.30 -4.99
C ALA A 78 12.91 -9.54 -3.46
N GLY A 79 12.06 -10.49 -3.05
CA GLY A 79 11.96 -10.94 -1.66
C GLY A 79 10.89 -10.26 -0.82
N LEU A 80 10.20 -9.25 -1.36
CA LEU A 80 9.01 -8.69 -0.72
C LEU A 80 7.92 -9.75 -0.63
N ARG A 81 7.28 -9.82 0.54
CA ARG A 81 6.18 -10.74 0.85
C ARG A 81 4.96 -10.02 1.40
N LYS A 82 5.19 -8.89 2.06
CA LYS A 82 4.16 -8.12 2.77
C LYS A 82 4.08 -6.72 2.21
N ILE A 83 2.88 -6.14 2.26
CA ILE A 83 2.66 -4.75 1.88
C ILE A 83 1.81 -4.02 2.91
N SER A 84 2.11 -2.74 3.11
CA SER A 84 1.32 -1.82 3.92
C SER A 84 1.29 -0.44 3.30
N PHE A 85 0.24 0.32 3.63
CA PHE A 85 0.05 1.68 3.19
C PHE A 85 -0.10 2.59 4.41
N LEU A 86 0.67 3.68 4.43
CA LEU A 86 0.47 4.81 5.32
C LEU A 86 0.18 6.04 4.45
N ALA A 87 -1.04 6.53 4.54
CA ALA A 87 -1.51 7.62 3.71
C ALA A 87 -1.86 8.85 4.54
N HIS A 88 -1.77 10.04 3.95
CA HIS A 88 -2.13 11.29 4.58
C HIS A 88 -3.30 11.96 3.84
N SER A 89 -4.40 12.23 4.55
CA SER A 89 -5.58 12.94 4.07
C SER A 89 -6.08 12.37 2.72
N LEU A 90 -6.16 13.21 1.67
CA LEU A 90 -6.54 12.81 0.31
C LEU A 90 -5.75 11.61 -0.25
N GLY A 91 -4.50 11.44 0.19
CA GLY A 91 -3.66 10.29 -0.19
C GLY A 91 -4.30 8.95 0.17
N GLY A 92 -5.14 8.89 1.22
CA GLY A 92 -5.86 7.67 1.59
C GLY A 92 -6.86 7.24 0.52
N LEU A 93 -7.49 8.18 -0.17
CA LEU A 93 -8.40 7.88 -1.28
C LEU A 93 -7.63 7.38 -2.51
N PHE A 94 -6.48 7.97 -2.81
CA PHE A 94 -5.59 7.48 -3.87
C PHE A 94 -5.12 6.06 -3.58
N ALA A 95 -4.66 5.79 -2.36
CA ALA A 95 -4.22 4.48 -1.91
C ALA A 95 -5.35 3.45 -2.00
N ARG A 96 -6.56 3.79 -1.56
CA ARG A 96 -7.72 2.89 -1.62
C ARG A 96 -8.10 2.54 -3.06
N TYR A 97 -8.07 3.52 -3.97
CA TYR A 97 -8.32 3.25 -5.39
C TYR A 97 -7.21 2.37 -5.98
N ALA A 98 -5.93 2.66 -5.70
CA ALA A 98 -4.79 1.86 -6.15
C ALA A 98 -4.89 0.40 -5.69
N ILE A 99 -5.24 0.16 -4.42
CA ILE A 99 -5.43 -1.17 -3.86
C ILE A 99 -6.47 -1.97 -4.64
N SER A 100 -7.59 -1.34 -5.05
CA SER A 100 -8.61 -2.03 -5.85
C SER A 100 -8.09 -2.57 -7.19
N ILE A 101 -7.18 -1.81 -7.83
CA ILE A 101 -6.51 -2.23 -9.07
C ILE A 101 -5.55 -3.39 -8.77
N LEU A 102 -4.67 -3.21 -7.78
CA LEU A 102 -3.63 -4.18 -7.44
C LEU A 102 -4.20 -5.53 -6.95
N TYR A 103 -5.35 -5.49 -6.29
CA TYR A 103 -6.10 -6.68 -5.89
C TYR A 103 -6.67 -7.42 -7.12
N SER A 104 -7.23 -6.68 -8.08
CA SER A 104 -7.79 -7.25 -9.32
C SER A 104 -6.72 -7.87 -10.21
N THR A 105 -5.53 -7.29 -10.27
CA THR A 105 -4.40 -7.84 -11.03
C THR A 105 -3.95 -9.20 -10.48
N ALA A 106 -3.84 -9.34 -9.16
CA ALA A 106 -3.50 -10.62 -8.53
C ALA A 106 -4.51 -11.73 -8.87
N MET A 107 -5.81 -11.38 -8.98
CA MET A 107 -6.83 -12.34 -9.42
C MET A 107 -6.68 -12.75 -10.88
N LYS A 108 -6.27 -11.85 -11.78
CA LYS A 108 -6.05 -12.19 -13.21
C LYS A 108 -4.89 -13.16 -13.41
N ASP A 109 -3.83 -13.01 -12.62
CA ASP A 109 -2.67 -13.92 -12.66
C ASP A 109 -3.04 -15.30 -12.06
N ALA A 110 -3.83 -15.32 -10.98
CA ALA A 110 -4.35 -16.57 -10.42
C ALA A 110 -5.33 -17.29 -11.35
N SER A 111 -6.18 -16.53 -12.07
CA SER A 111 -7.17 -17.08 -13.02
C SER A 111 -6.53 -17.62 -14.31
N GLN A 112 -5.36 -17.12 -14.70
CA GLN A 112 -4.57 -17.68 -15.81
C GLN A 112 -3.82 -18.96 -15.41
N SER A 113 -3.62 -19.20 -14.11
CA SER A 113 -3.15 -20.49 -13.55
C SER A 113 -4.28 -21.48 -13.24
N ALA A 114 -5.54 -21.05 -13.31
CA ALA A 114 -6.72 -21.84 -12.97
C ALA A 114 -7.70 -22.01 -14.16
N ALA A 115 -7.17 -22.01 -15.38
CA ALA A 115 -7.93 -22.46 -16.55
C ALA A 115 -8.09 -23.99 -16.50
N CYS A 116 -8.90 -24.49 -15.57
CA CYS A 116 -9.62 -25.76 -15.63
C CYS A 116 -10.49 -25.90 -14.36
N ILE A 117 -11.72 -26.36 -14.57
CA ILE A 117 -12.72 -26.80 -13.59
C ILE A 117 -13.68 -25.69 -13.12
N ALA A 118 -14.80 -25.61 -13.84
CA ALA A 118 -16.05 -25.06 -13.36
C ALA A 118 -16.48 -25.79 -12.06
N PRO A 119 -17.07 -25.11 -11.06
CA PRO A 119 -17.47 -25.78 -9.84
C PRO A 119 -18.80 -26.52 -10.05
N THR A 120 -18.73 -27.85 -10.06
CA THR A 120 -19.85 -28.72 -9.69
C THR A 120 -20.06 -28.70 -8.18
N THR A 121 -21.34 -28.76 -7.83
CA THR A 121 -21.98 -28.67 -6.53
C THR A 121 -21.45 -29.61 -5.45
N GLY A 122 -21.30 -29.11 -4.22
CA GLY A 122 -21.51 -29.85 -2.97
C GLY A 122 -20.28 -30.48 -2.31
N GLY A 123 -19.99 -30.07 -1.07
CA GLY A 123 -19.04 -30.76 -0.18
C GLY A 123 -18.44 -29.84 0.89
N SER A 124 -18.87 -30.02 2.14
CA SER A 124 -18.35 -29.32 3.31
C SER A 124 -16.98 -29.88 3.69
N GLU A 125 -15.91 -29.10 3.48
CA GLU A 125 -14.60 -29.36 4.06
C GLU A 125 -14.11 -28.13 4.81
N LYS A 126 -13.66 -28.38 6.04
CA LYS A 126 -13.26 -27.40 7.05
C LYS A 126 -12.00 -26.69 6.57
N LEU A 127 -12.18 -25.56 5.87
CA LEU A 127 -11.12 -24.69 5.41
C LEU A 127 -10.48 -23.99 6.62
N GLU A 128 -9.21 -24.30 6.92
CA GLU A 128 -8.43 -23.54 7.90
C GLU A 128 -8.27 -22.10 7.41
N CYS A 129 -8.95 -21.18 8.08
CA CYS A 129 -9.10 -19.78 7.69
C CYS A 129 -7.85 -18.95 8.04
N THR A 130 -6.80 -19.07 7.23
CA THR A 130 -5.85 -17.95 7.02
C THR A 130 -5.67 -17.59 5.54
N SER A 131 -6.34 -18.29 4.63
CA SER A 131 -6.17 -18.16 3.16
C SER A 131 -7.24 -17.26 2.48
N GLY A 132 -7.91 -16.40 3.25
CA GLY A 132 -9.15 -15.73 2.82
C GLY A 132 -9.07 -14.25 2.43
N LEU A 133 -7.92 -13.59 2.64
CA LEU A 133 -7.72 -12.20 2.20
C LEU A 133 -6.89 -12.22 0.92
N GLY A 134 -7.45 -11.78 -0.21
CA GLY A 134 -6.70 -11.78 -1.47
C GLY A 134 -5.44 -10.92 -1.41
N ALA A 135 -4.46 -11.29 -2.23
CA ALA A 135 -3.17 -10.61 -2.29
C ALA A 135 -3.28 -9.25 -3.00
N ILE A 136 -2.40 -8.31 -2.64
CA ILE A 136 -2.23 -7.03 -3.34
C ILE A 136 -0.98 -7.17 -4.20
N ALA A 137 -1.15 -7.31 -5.52
CA ALA A 137 -0.05 -7.58 -6.45
C ALA A 137 0.86 -8.76 -6.00
N GLY A 138 0.25 -9.83 -5.48
CA GLY A 138 0.96 -11.01 -4.99
C GLY A 138 1.56 -10.88 -3.58
N LEU A 139 1.46 -9.71 -2.94
CA LEU A 139 1.93 -9.49 -1.56
C LEU A 139 0.79 -9.62 -0.53
N GLU A 140 1.13 -10.13 0.65
CA GLU A 140 0.23 -10.23 1.80
C GLU A 140 -0.10 -8.83 2.35
N PRO A 141 -1.38 -8.42 2.36
CA PRO A 141 -1.78 -7.13 2.93
C PRO A 141 -1.70 -7.16 4.47
N ILE A 142 -0.94 -6.22 5.07
CA ILE A 142 -0.78 -6.16 6.54
C ILE A 142 -1.51 -4.97 7.17
N ASN A 143 -1.16 -3.73 6.79
CA ASN A 143 -1.74 -2.51 7.38
C ASN A 143 -2.19 -1.52 6.30
N PHE A 144 -3.34 -0.89 6.51
CA PHE A 144 -3.77 0.30 5.79
C PHE A 144 -4.15 1.38 6.80
N ILE A 145 -3.38 2.47 6.85
CA ILE A 145 -3.57 3.56 7.80
C ILE A 145 -3.69 4.85 7.00
N THR A 146 -4.75 5.64 7.27
CA THR A 146 -4.86 7.01 6.77
C THR A 146 -4.85 7.98 7.95
N LEU A 147 -3.88 8.88 7.95
CA LEU A 147 -3.79 9.97 8.91
C LEU A 147 -4.65 11.14 8.42
N ALA A 148 -5.52 11.66 9.27
CA ALA A 148 -6.22 12.89 8.99
C ALA A 148 -5.31 14.10 9.22
N THR A 149 -5.42 15.11 8.37
CA THR A 149 -4.93 16.44 8.70
C THR A 149 -5.76 16.99 9.86
N PRO A 150 -5.17 17.36 11.01
CA PRO A 150 -5.93 17.85 12.16
C PRO A 150 -6.62 19.21 11.93
N HIS A 151 -6.50 19.80 10.73
CA HIS A 151 -6.90 21.18 10.46
C HIS A 151 -8.21 21.36 9.69
N LEU A 152 -8.96 20.31 9.35
CA LEU A 152 -10.35 20.47 8.87
C LEU A 152 -11.36 20.26 10.01
N GLY A 153 -11.08 20.90 11.14
CA GLY A 153 -12.07 21.16 12.19
C GLY A 153 -13.17 22.07 11.67
N VAL A 154 -14.38 21.89 12.21
CA VAL A 154 -15.58 22.65 11.84
C VAL A 154 -15.30 24.15 12.00
N ARG A 155 -15.23 24.89 10.89
CA ARG A 155 -15.17 26.35 10.95
C ARG A 155 -16.56 26.84 11.38
N GLY A 156 -16.72 27.11 12.67
CA GLY A 156 -17.96 27.58 13.26
C GLY A 156 -18.26 26.96 14.62
N LYS A 157 -17.56 27.44 15.67
CA LYS A 157 -17.91 27.44 17.11
C LYS A 157 -16.65 27.70 17.97
N ASN A 158 -16.05 28.89 17.85
CA ASN A 158 -14.96 29.37 18.73
C ASN A 158 -13.79 28.42 18.99
N GLN A 159 -13.50 27.49 18.06
CA GLN A 159 -12.26 26.74 18.12
C GLN A 159 -11.17 27.56 17.44
N VAL A 160 -10.07 27.72 18.17
CA VAL A 160 -8.96 28.64 17.88
C VAL A 160 -8.48 28.44 16.45
N GLY A 161 -8.60 29.48 15.63
CA GLY A 161 -7.87 29.58 14.38
C GLY A 161 -6.38 29.79 14.68
N LEU A 162 -5.51 29.25 13.82
CA LEU A 162 -4.08 29.53 13.81
C LEU A 162 -3.79 31.03 13.86
#